data_AF-Q7ZZV8-F1
#
_entry.id   AF-Q7ZZV8-F1
#
_cell.length_a   1.000
_cell.length_b   1.000
_cell.length_c   1.000
_cell.angle_alpha   90.00
_cell.angle_beta   90.00
_cell.angle_gamma   90.00
#
_symmetry.space_group_name_H-M   'P 1'
#
loop_
_entity.id
_entity.type
_entity.pdbx_description
1 polymer ?
#
loop_
_entity_poly.entity_id
_entity_poly.type
_entity_poly.pdbx_seq_one_letter_code
_entity_poly.pdbx_strand_id
1 'polypeptide(L)'
;MAPFPDEVDLFTGPHWRMKQLVGRYCEKLSNTNFSNNNDFLALLQSLYETFKEFKMHEQIENEYIIGLLQQRSQTVYNVHSDNKLSEMLVLFEKGMKNVKNEYEQLNYAQQLKERLEAFTSDFLPHMKEEEEVFQPMLMEYFTYDELKDIKKKVIAQHCSQKDTAEILRGLSLWNKAEELQKVFKYSVDEKAERSSKTQKSSSSISNLPPEVMLNIFSYLNPQDLCRCSQVNTKWAQLAKTGSLWRHLYPVLWARGESVFFFFFFDYCLTLTIWTLVTLSIASPTLLLCLSSRRFPFHDLYLLSLFYLI
;
A
#
# COMPACT_ATOMS: atom_id res chain seq x y z
N MET A 1 -11.77 1.74 14.76
CA MET A 1 -11.82 0.73 15.84
C MET A 1 -10.51 0.78 16.61
N ALA A 2 -10.53 0.52 17.92
CA ALA A 2 -9.29 0.26 18.64
C ALA A 2 -8.70 -1.07 18.11
N PRO A 3 -7.37 -1.21 17.99
CA PRO A 3 -6.76 -2.49 17.60
C PRO A 3 -7.16 -3.57 18.62
N PHE A 4 -7.46 -4.78 18.12
CA PHE A 4 -7.73 -5.92 18.97
C PHE A 4 -6.47 -6.27 19.80
N PRO A 5 -6.61 -6.87 21.00
CA PRO A 5 -5.43 -7.27 21.77
C PRO A 5 -4.58 -8.26 20.98
N ASP A 6 -3.27 -8.02 20.92
CA ASP A 6 -2.36 -8.81 20.10
C ASP A 6 -2.52 -10.31 20.32
N GLU A 7 -2.66 -10.77 21.56
CA GLU A 7 -2.76 -12.20 21.89
C GLU A 7 -3.95 -12.95 21.27
N VAL A 8 -4.96 -12.24 20.77
CA VAL A 8 -6.10 -12.81 20.04
C VAL A 8 -6.22 -12.33 18.58
N ASP A 9 -5.27 -11.51 18.13
CA ASP A 9 -5.16 -11.14 16.72
C ASP A 9 -4.57 -12.30 15.89
N LEU A 10 -5.39 -12.82 14.97
CA LEU A 10 -5.08 -13.98 14.14
C LEU A 10 -4.46 -13.62 12.79
N PHE A 11 -4.62 -12.37 12.33
CA PHE A 11 -4.37 -11.97 10.94
C PHE A 11 -3.17 -11.05 10.78
N THR A 12 -2.97 -10.07 11.69
CA THR A 12 -1.95 -9.01 11.49
C THR A 12 -0.54 -9.58 11.29
N GLY A 13 -0.16 -10.60 12.06
CA GLY A 13 1.15 -11.25 11.96
C GLY A 13 1.36 -11.94 10.59
N PRO A 14 0.52 -12.92 10.22
CA PRO A 14 0.54 -13.53 8.89
C PRO A 14 0.47 -12.52 7.74
N HIS A 15 -0.45 -11.55 7.80
CA HIS A 15 -0.65 -10.57 6.73
C HIS A 15 0.51 -9.61 6.58
N TRP A 16 1.22 -9.27 7.66
CA TRP A 16 2.45 -8.52 7.52
C TRP A 16 3.45 -9.26 6.62
N ARG A 17 3.61 -10.57 6.81
CA ARG A 17 4.50 -11.38 5.98
C ARG A 17 4.01 -11.41 4.54
N MET A 18 2.70 -11.56 4.31
CA MET A 18 2.15 -11.54 2.95
C MET A 18 2.39 -10.19 2.26
N LYS A 19 2.10 -9.07 2.95
CA LYS A 19 2.36 -7.70 2.47
C LYS A 19 3.85 -7.42 2.23
N GLN A 20 4.75 -8.04 3.02
CA GLN A 20 6.20 -8.00 2.81
C GLN A 20 6.59 -8.70 1.51
N LEU A 21 6.08 -9.92 1.28
CA LEU A 21 6.33 -10.68 0.05
C LEU A 21 5.79 -9.96 -1.19
N VAL A 22 4.62 -9.34 -1.09
CA VAL A 22 4.07 -8.45 -2.13
C VAL A 22 5.07 -7.35 -2.48
N GLY A 23 5.62 -6.66 -1.48
CA GLY A 23 6.66 -5.65 -1.71
C GLY A 23 7.88 -6.18 -2.42
N ARG A 24 8.40 -7.32 -1.96
CA ARG A 24 9.61 -7.94 -2.52
C ARG A 24 9.43 -8.30 -3.98
N TYR A 25 8.28 -8.88 -4.37
CA TYR A 25 8.09 -9.22 -5.78
C TYR A 25 7.81 -7.98 -6.64
N CYS A 26 7.12 -6.95 -6.12
CA CYS A 26 6.92 -5.71 -6.88
C CYS A 26 8.26 -5.03 -7.21
N GLU A 27 9.18 -4.98 -6.23
CA GLU A 27 10.53 -4.44 -6.41
C GLU A 27 11.35 -5.30 -7.40
N LYS A 28 11.30 -6.64 -7.26
CA LYS A 28 11.97 -7.53 -8.22
C LYS A 28 11.40 -7.34 -9.63
N LEU A 29 10.09 -7.23 -9.78
CA LEU A 29 9.41 -7.07 -11.06
C LEU A 29 9.82 -5.77 -11.76
N SER A 30 9.98 -4.66 -11.02
CA SER A 30 10.41 -3.38 -11.60
C SER A 30 11.88 -3.37 -12.01
N ASN A 31 12.71 -4.17 -11.34
CA ASN A 31 14.17 -4.17 -11.52
C ASN A 31 14.67 -5.33 -12.42
N THR A 32 13.79 -6.25 -12.84
CA THR A 32 14.17 -7.40 -13.66
C THR A 32 14.43 -6.98 -15.11
N ASN A 33 15.57 -7.37 -15.67
CA ASN A 33 15.83 -7.29 -17.09
C ASN A 33 15.21 -8.48 -17.83
N PHE A 34 14.06 -8.27 -18.47
CA PHE A 34 13.32 -9.32 -19.16
C PHE A 34 13.98 -9.82 -20.46
N SER A 35 14.95 -9.08 -21.01
CA SER A 35 15.76 -9.57 -22.14
C SER A 35 16.87 -10.53 -21.70
N ASN A 36 17.17 -10.60 -20.40
CA ASN A 36 18.15 -11.52 -19.85
C ASN A 36 17.44 -12.79 -19.33
N ASN A 37 17.75 -13.95 -19.93
CA ASN A 37 17.12 -15.21 -19.55
C ASN A 37 17.37 -15.63 -18.10
N ASN A 38 18.54 -15.32 -17.53
CA ASN A 38 18.83 -15.67 -16.15
C ASN A 38 18.00 -14.83 -15.17
N ASP A 39 17.91 -13.52 -15.43
CA ASP A 39 17.10 -12.61 -14.61
C ASP A 39 15.60 -12.96 -14.70
N PHE A 40 15.13 -13.29 -15.92
CA PHE A 40 13.76 -13.78 -16.15
C PHE A 40 13.44 -15.04 -15.34
N LEU A 41 14.27 -16.07 -15.44
CA LEU A 41 14.06 -17.33 -14.70
C LEU A 41 14.19 -17.13 -13.19
N ALA A 42 15.13 -16.29 -12.73
CA ALA A 42 15.29 -15.97 -11.32
C ALA A 42 14.05 -15.25 -10.75
N LEU A 43 13.46 -14.32 -11.51
CA LEU A 43 12.18 -13.69 -11.14
C LEU A 43 11.06 -14.72 -11.04
N LEU A 44 10.88 -15.58 -12.05
CA LEU A 44 9.81 -16.58 -12.04
C LEU A 44 9.94 -17.58 -10.90
N GLN A 45 11.16 -18.04 -10.60
CA GLN A 45 11.39 -18.91 -9.46
C GLN A 45 11.07 -18.20 -8.13
N SER A 46 11.47 -16.93 -8.00
CA SER A 46 11.14 -16.12 -6.82
C SER A 46 9.63 -15.91 -6.65
N LEU A 47 8.91 -15.70 -7.75
CA LEU A 47 7.45 -15.58 -7.76
C LEU A 47 6.79 -16.92 -7.38
N TYR A 48 7.27 -18.03 -7.93
CA TYR A 48 6.74 -19.36 -7.62
C TYR A 48 6.83 -19.70 -6.13
N GLU A 49 7.99 -19.48 -5.50
CA GLU A 49 8.12 -19.71 -4.05
C GLU A 49 7.28 -18.74 -3.21
N THR A 50 7.11 -17.50 -3.69
CA THR A 50 6.25 -16.51 -3.01
C THR A 50 4.78 -16.93 -3.04
N PHE A 51 4.27 -17.35 -4.20
CA PHE A 51 2.88 -17.76 -4.35
C PHE A 51 2.58 -19.11 -3.70
N LYS A 52 3.57 -19.99 -3.54
CA LYS A 52 3.44 -21.16 -2.66
C LYS A 52 3.23 -20.75 -1.21
N GLU A 53 3.91 -19.70 -0.74
CA GLU A 53 3.73 -19.19 0.61
C GLU A 53 2.35 -18.53 0.79
N PHE A 54 1.85 -17.80 -0.21
CA PHE A 54 0.46 -17.31 -0.23
C PHE A 54 -0.55 -18.46 -0.18
N LYS A 55 -0.31 -19.53 -0.94
CA LYS A 55 -1.18 -20.71 -0.96
C LYS A 55 -1.22 -21.43 0.37
N MET A 56 -0.05 -21.58 1.00
CA MET A 56 0.03 -22.14 2.36
C MET A 56 -0.73 -21.25 3.36
N HIS A 57 -0.59 -19.92 3.27
CA HIS A 57 -1.30 -18.98 4.13
C HIS A 57 -2.82 -19.14 4.04
N GLU A 58 -3.39 -19.11 2.83
CA GLU A 58 -4.84 -19.34 2.63
C GLU A 58 -5.29 -20.74 3.12
N GLN A 59 -4.44 -21.76 2.98
CA GLN A 59 -4.73 -23.11 3.51
C GLN A 59 -4.80 -23.14 5.04
N ILE A 60 -3.86 -22.47 5.71
CA ILE A 60 -3.85 -22.36 7.17
C ILE A 60 -5.11 -21.64 7.65
N GLU A 61 -5.51 -20.55 6.99
CA GLU A 61 -6.70 -19.81 7.36
C GLU A 61 -7.97 -20.64 7.19
N ASN A 62 -8.11 -21.31 6.04
CA ASN A 62 -9.23 -22.21 5.80
C ASN A 62 -9.35 -23.30 6.86
N GLU A 63 -8.24 -23.96 7.22
CA GLU A 63 -8.24 -25.09 8.14
C GLU A 63 -8.40 -24.67 9.62
N TYR A 64 -7.71 -23.62 10.04
CA TYR A 64 -7.58 -23.27 11.46
C TYR A 64 -8.45 -22.09 11.91
N ILE A 65 -8.99 -21.30 10.98
CA ILE A 65 -9.77 -20.10 11.31
C ILE A 65 -11.17 -20.20 10.69
N ILE A 66 -11.25 -20.21 9.37
CA ILE A 66 -12.48 -19.98 8.63
C ILE A 66 -13.42 -21.17 8.75
N GLY A 67 -12.90 -22.40 8.67
CA GLY A 67 -13.70 -23.61 8.89
C GLY A 67 -14.35 -23.65 10.27
N LEU A 68 -13.64 -23.19 11.31
CA LEU A 68 -14.20 -23.09 12.66
C LEU A 68 -15.24 -21.97 12.76
N LEU A 69 -14.97 -20.80 12.17
CA LEU A 69 -15.89 -19.67 12.18
C LEU A 69 -17.19 -20.00 11.43
N GLN A 70 -17.10 -20.71 10.31
CA GLN A 70 -18.26 -21.18 9.54
C GLN A 70 -19.15 -22.12 10.36
N GLN A 71 -18.54 -23.06 11.08
CA GLN A 71 -19.28 -24.00 11.94
C GLN A 71 -20.10 -23.29 13.03
N ARG A 72 -19.58 -22.18 13.58
CA ARG A 72 -20.25 -21.45 14.67
C ARG A 72 -21.22 -20.37 14.19
N SER A 73 -20.84 -19.61 13.17
CA SER A 73 -21.62 -18.45 12.72
C SER A 73 -22.77 -18.81 11.78
N GLN A 74 -22.64 -19.88 10.99
CA GLN A 74 -23.61 -20.29 9.96
C GLN A 74 -23.96 -19.21 8.92
N THR A 75 -23.20 -18.11 8.86
CA THR A 75 -23.45 -16.93 8.00
C THR A 75 -22.32 -16.63 7.02
N VAL A 76 -21.18 -17.31 7.14
CA VAL A 76 -20.03 -17.16 6.24
C VAL A 76 -20.19 -18.15 5.08
N TYR A 77 -20.60 -17.65 3.90
CA TYR A 77 -20.90 -18.49 2.73
C TYR A 77 -19.84 -18.44 1.61
N ASN A 78 -18.88 -17.50 1.69
CA ASN A 78 -17.78 -17.40 0.73
C ASN A 78 -16.49 -17.93 1.37
N VAL A 79 -16.16 -19.19 1.06
CA VAL A 79 -14.92 -19.84 1.47
C VAL A 79 -13.79 -19.35 0.55
N HIS A 80 -12.59 -19.08 1.10
CA HIS A 80 -11.40 -18.63 0.36
C HIS A 80 -11.13 -19.60 -0.80
N SER A 81 -11.32 -19.15 -2.06
CA SER A 81 -11.14 -20.00 -3.22
C SER A 81 -9.70 -19.93 -3.75
N ASP A 82 -8.94 -21.02 -3.61
CA ASP A 82 -7.54 -21.19 -4.06
C ASP A 82 -7.33 -21.11 -5.60
N ASN A 83 -8.39 -20.95 -6.39
CA ASN A 83 -8.31 -21.04 -7.85
C ASN A 83 -7.31 -20.03 -8.45
N LYS A 84 -7.27 -18.79 -7.93
CA LYS A 84 -6.38 -17.74 -8.45
C LYS A 84 -4.91 -18.03 -8.15
N LEU A 85 -4.58 -18.54 -6.96
CA LEU A 85 -3.20 -18.87 -6.61
C LEU A 85 -2.67 -20.05 -7.43
N SER A 86 -3.50 -21.07 -7.62
CA SER A 86 -3.17 -22.21 -8.48
C SER A 86 -2.92 -21.79 -9.93
N GLU A 87 -3.75 -20.90 -10.47
CA GLU A 87 -3.56 -20.35 -11.82
C GLU A 87 -2.25 -19.58 -11.97
N MET A 88 -1.88 -18.77 -10.96
CA MET A 88 -0.61 -18.03 -10.97
C MET A 88 0.60 -18.95 -10.89
N LEU A 89 0.56 -20.00 -10.06
CA LEU A 89 1.61 -21.02 -10.02
C LEU A 89 1.80 -21.70 -11.38
N VAL A 90 0.71 -22.10 -12.03
CA VAL A 90 0.74 -22.68 -13.39
C VAL A 90 1.30 -21.69 -14.41
N LEU A 91 0.95 -20.40 -14.31
CA LEU A 91 1.49 -19.34 -15.16
C LEU A 91 3.02 -19.32 -15.04
N PHE A 92 3.58 -19.27 -13.84
CA PHE A 92 5.04 -19.22 -13.63
C PHE A 92 5.74 -20.48 -14.14
N GLU A 93 5.18 -21.66 -13.88
CA GLU A 93 5.73 -22.91 -14.42
C GLU A 93 5.77 -22.93 -15.95
N LYS A 94 4.71 -22.44 -16.60
CA LYS A 94 4.68 -22.30 -18.07
C LYS A 94 5.76 -21.34 -18.54
N GLY A 95 5.98 -20.23 -17.84
CA GLY A 95 7.05 -19.28 -18.14
C GLY A 95 8.42 -19.94 -18.08
N MET A 96 8.70 -20.69 -17.01
CA MET A 96 10.00 -21.38 -16.84
C MET A 96 10.21 -22.51 -17.85
N LYS A 97 9.15 -23.25 -18.23
CA LYS A 97 9.24 -24.44 -19.09
C LYS A 97 9.18 -24.11 -20.59
N ASN A 98 8.37 -23.13 -20.99
CA ASN A 98 7.95 -22.99 -22.39
C ASN A 98 8.54 -21.77 -23.11
N VAL A 99 8.98 -20.74 -22.40
CA VAL A 99 9.59 -19.55 -23.01
C VAL A 99 11.04 -19.85 -23.39
N LYS A 100 11.43 -19.60 -24.66
CA LYS A 100 12.74 -20.03 -25.21
C LYS A 100 13.62 -18.91 -25.73
N ASN A 101 13.04 -17.77 -26.08
CA ASN A 101 13.78 -16.66 -26.68
C ASN A 101 13.35 -15.31 -26.12
N GLU A 102 14.14 -14.27 -26.38
CA GLU A 102 13.94 -12.91 -25.89
C GLU A 102 12.56 -12.34 -26.28
N TYR A 103 12.13 -12.57 -27.52
CA TYR A 103 10.83 -12.08 -27.98
C TYR A 103 9.67 -12.69 -27.18
N GLU A 104 9.72 -14.00 -26.92
CA GLU A 104 8.74 -14.68 -26.06
C GLU A 104 8.83 -14.20 -24.61
N GLN A 105 10.02 -13.91 -24.09
CA GLN A 105 10.20 -13.37 -22.73
C GLN A 105 9.52 -12.03 -22.56
N LEU A 106 9.71 -11.11 -23.51
CA LEU A 106 9.10 -9.77 -23.46
C LEU A 106 7.57 -9.85 -23.56
N ASN A 107 7.04 -10.72 -24.44
CA ASN A 107 5.61 -10.94 -24.55
C ASN A 107 5.01 -11.59 -23.30
N TYR A 108 5.72 -12.56 -22.72
CA TYR A 108 5.32 -13.19 -21.46
C TYR A 108 5.36 -12.17 -20.31
N ALA A 109 6.37 -11.30 -20.26
CA ALA A 109 6.53 -10.29 -19.23
C ALA A 109 5.34 -9.31 -19.17
N GLN A 110 4.79 -8.93 -20.32
CA GLN A 110 3.60 -8.09 -20.37
C GLN A 110 2.40 -8.77 -19.70
N GLN A 111 2.10 -10.02 -20.07
CA GLN A 111 1.02 -10.81 -19.47
C GLN A 111 1.27 -11.05 -17.97
N LEU A 112 2.52 -11.32 -17.59
CA LEU A 112 2.91 -11.53 -16.19
C LEU A 112 2.59 -10.31 -15.32
N LYS A 113 2.94 -9.10 -15.80
CA LYS A 113 2.68 -7.84 -15.11
C LYS A 113 1.19 -7.62 -14.89
N GLU A 114 0.40 -7.72 -15.95
CA GLU A 114 -1.06 -7.55 -15.89
C GLU A 114 -1.71 -8.54 -14.91
N ARG A 115 -1.28 -9.81 -14.94
CA ARG A 115 -1.79 -10.84 -14.02
C ARG A 115 -1.40 -10.61 -12.57
N LEU A 116 -0.17 -10.17 -12.31
CA LEU A 116 0.28 -9.83 -10.96
C LEU A 116 -0.43 -8.59 -10.41
N GLU A 117 -0.65 -7.57 -11.23
CA GLU A 117 -1.41 -6.37 -10.86
C GLU A 117 -2.85 -6.73 -10.49
N ALA A 118 -3.53 -7.50 -11.35
CA ALA A 118 -4.90 -7.97 -11.08
C ALA A 118 -4.97 -8.86 -9.84
N PHE A 119 -3.99 -9.74 -9.62
CA PHE A 119 -3.93 -10.53 -8.39
C PHE A 119 -3.79 -9.63 -7.15
N THR A 120 -2.87 -8.65 -7.21
CA THR A 120 -2.59 -7.75 -6.07
C THR A 120 -3.79 -6.87 -5.73
N SER A 121 -4.52 -6.40 -6.75
CA SER A 121 -5.71 -5.57 -6.55
C SER A 121 -6.82 -6.30 -5.80
N ASP A 122 -6.85 -7.63 -5.88
CA ASP A 122 -7.83 -8.47 -5.19
C ASP A 122 -7.30 -8.97 -3.84
N PHE A 123 -6.01 -9.33 -3.78
CA PHE A 123 -5.38 -9.95 -2.61
C PHE A 123 -5.25 -9.01 -1.41
N LEU A 124 -4.97 -7.72 -1.62
CA LEU A 124 -4.84 -6.77 -0.51
C LEU A 124 -6.19 -6.41 0.12
N PRO A 125 -7.27 -6.13 -0.64
CA PRO A 125 -8.60 -5.97 -0.06
C PRO A 125 -9.11 -7.22 0.63
N HIS A 126 -8.77 -8.41 0.13
CA HIS A 126 -9.11 -9.68 0.77
C HIS A 126 -8.54 -9.77 2.19
N MET A 127 -7.23 -9.54 2.36
CA MET A 127 -6.61 -9.48 3.70
C MET A 127 -7.24 -8.44 4.63
N LYS A 128 -7.69 -7.32 4.04
CA LYS A 128 -8.35 -6.26 4.79
C LYS A 128 -9.75 -6.68 5.26
N GLU A 129 -10.49 -7.44 4.45
CA GLU A 129 -11.80 -8.00 4.84
C GLU A 129 -11.65 -8.95 6.03
N GLU A 130 -10.64 -9.82 6.03
CA GLU A 130 -10.36 -10.72 7.14
C GLU A 130 -10.07 -9.94 8.44
N GLU A 131 -9.21 -8.92 8.36
CA GLU A 131 -8.86 -8.03 9.48
C GLU A 131 -10.07 -7.24 10.00
N GLU A 132 -10.91 -6.69 9.12
CA GLU A 132 -11.99 -5.75 9.49
C GLU A 132 -13.35 -6.41 9.71
N VAL A 133 -13.57 -7.63 9.19
CA VAL A 133 -14.85 -8.35 9.26
C VAL A 133 -14.70 -9.64 10.06
N PHE A 134 -13.75 -10.51 9.69
CA PHE A 134 -13.64 -11.82 10.33
C PHE A 134 -13.04 -11.75 11.73
N GLN A 135 -12.06 -10.88 12.00
CA GLN A 135 -11.54 -10.69 13.35
C GLN A 135 -12.62 -10.26 14.36
N PRO A 136 -13.50 -9.28 14.07
CA PRO A 136 -14.66 -9.01 14.93
C PRO A 136 -15.61 -10.20 15.10
N MET A 137 -15.93 -10.93 14.03
CA MET A 137 -16.78 -12.12 14.13
C MET A 137 -16.15 -13.20 15.01
N LEU A 138 -14.84 -13.41 14.92
CA LEU A 138 -14.11 -14.34 15.77
C LEU A 138 -14.25 -13.96 17.25
N MET A 139 -14.21 -12.66 17.57
CA MET A 139 -14.45 -12.15 18.93
C MET A 139 -15.89 -12.34 19.41
N GLU A 140 -16.85 -12.49 18.50
CA GLU A 140 -18.27 -12.74 18.83
C GLU A 140 -18.55 -14.23 19.08
N TYR A 141 -17.97 -15.12 18.28
CA TYR A 141 -18.29 -16.55 18.29
C TYR A 141 -17.30 -17.43 19.09
N PHE A 142 -16.18 -16.87 19.55
CA PHE A 142 -15.17 -17.59 20.31
C PHE A 142 -14.84 -16.88 21.60
N THR A 143 -14.54 -17.67 22.63
CA THR A 143 -14.00 -17.13 23.87
C THR A 143 -12.57 -16.64 23.67
N TYR A 144 -12.12 -15.76 24.56
CA TYR A 144 -10.78 -15.19 24.50
C TYR A 144 -9.68 -16.27 24.56
N ASP A 145 -9.82 -17.27 25.43
CA ASP A 145 -8.85 -18.35 25.55
C ASP A 145 -8.83 -19.26 24.32
N GLU A 146 -9.98 -19.51 23.70
CA GLU A 146 -10.04 -20.25 22.43
C GLU A 146 -9.29 -19.52 21.31
N LEU A 147 -9.45 -18.20 21.20
CA LEU A 147 -8.74 -17.39 20.20
C LEU A 147 -7.22 -17.40 20.43
N LYS A 148 -6.77 -17.36 21.68
CA LYS A 148 -5.34 -17.52 22.01
C LYS A 148 -4.80 -18.88 21.55
N ASP A 149 -5.57 -19.94 21.73
CA ASP A 149 -5.17 -21.28 21.32
C ASP A 149 -5.21 -21.46 19.80
N ILE A 150 -6.19 -20.86 19.10
CA ILE A 150 -6.21 -20.78 17.64
C ILE A 150 -4.97 -20.01 17.15
N LYS A 151 -4.65 -18.87 17.76
CA LYS A 151 -3.47 -18.07 17.41
C LYS A 151 -2.19 -18.88 17.49
N LYS A 152 -1.99 -19.62 18.59
CA LYS A 152 -0.81 -20.48 18.76
C LYS A 152 -0.67 -21.49 17.61
N LYS A 153 -1.77 -22.11 17.17
CA LYS A 153 -1.78 -23.06 16.04
C LYS A 153 -1.45 -22.35 14.72
N VAL A 154 -2.11 -21.22 14.43
CA VAL A 154 -1.90 -20.44 13.21
C VAL A 154 -0.45 -19.99 13.08
N ILE A 155 0.13 -19.43 14.16
CA ILE A 155 1.52 -18.98 14.17
C ILE A 155 2.48 -20.16 14.04
N ALA A 156 2.21 -21.29 14.72
CA ALA A 156 3.05 -22.48 14.59
C ALA A 156 3.08 -23.00 13.15
N GLN A 157 1.94 -23.01 12.44
CA GLN A 157 1.90 -23.44 11.04
C GLN A 157 2.68 -22.50 10.11
N HIS A 158 2.52 -21.18 10.28
CA HIS A 158 3.30 -20.20 9.51
C HIS A 158 4.81 -20.26 9.81
N CYS A 159 5.21 -20.67 11.03
CA CYS A 159 6.61 -20.79 11.43
C CYS A 159 7.25 -22.16 11.15
N SER A 160 6.46 -23.24 11.00
CA SER A 160 7.02 -24.60 10.86
C SER A 160 7.76 -24.82 9.54
N GLN A 161 7.55 -23.96 8.55
CA GLN A 161 8.14 -24.10 7.21
C GLN A 161 9.34 -23.18 6.94
N LYS A 162 9.64 -22.15 7.78
CA LYS A 162 10.82 -21.26 7.66
C LYS A 162 11.27 -20.67 9.00
N ASP A 163 12.56 -20.33 9.06
CA ASP A 163 13.36 -19.93 10.23
C ASP A 163 12.59 -19.02 11.21
N THR A 164 12.23 -19.58 12.38
CA THR A 164 11.43 -18.95 13.43
C THR A 164 11.99 -17.61 13.88
N ALA A 165 13.31 -17.41 13.71
CA ALA A 165 14.02 -16.18 14.04
C ALA A 165 13.67 -14.98 13.14
N GLU A 166 13.34 -15.19 11.85
CA GLU A 166 13.02 -14.09 10.92
C GLU A 166 11.61 -13.55 11.19
N ILE A 167 10.67 -14.45 11.50
CA ILE A 167 9.28 -14.09 11.87
C ILE A 167 9.23 -13.48 13.28
N LEU A 168 9.95 -14.04 14.27
CA LEU A 168 10.06 -13.43 15.60
C LEU A 168 10.75 -12.06 15.58
N ARG A 169 11.76 -11.87 14.71
CA ARG A 169 12.33 -10.53 14.47
C ARG A 169 11.29 -9.59 13.86
N GLY A 170 10.52 -10.05 12.88
CA GLY A 170 9.40 -9.30 12.29
C GLY A 170 8.36 -8.88 13.34
N LEU A 171 7.93 -9.81 14.20
CA LEU A 171 7.04 -9.56 15.35
C LEU A 171 7.64 -8.57 16.35
N SER A 172 8.91 -8.70 16.73
CA SER A 172 9.55 -7.76 17.68
C SER A 172 9.74 -6.36 17.08
N LEU A 173 10.04 -6.27 15.78
CA LEU A 173 10.15 -5.01 15.06
C LEU A 173 8.78 -4.35 14.91
N TRP A 174 7.71 -5.13 14.76
CA TRP A 174 6.33 -4.67 14.76
C TRP A 174 5.88 -4.13 16.11
N ASN A 175 6.11 -4.89 17.19
CA ASN A 175 5.80 -4.43 18.54
C ASN A 175 6.51 -3.09 18.83
N LYS A 176 7.75 -2.95 18.35
CA LYS A 176 8.53 -1.70 18.48
C LYS A 176 7.99 -0.56 17.60
N ALA A 177 7.53 -0.85 16.38
CA ALA A 177 6.92 0.15 15.50
C ALA A 177 5.55 0.62 16.04
N GLU A 178 4.79 -0.27 16.65
CA GLU A 178 3.50 0.02 17.27
C GLU A 178 3.66 0.78 18.60
N GLU A 179 4.66 0.44 19.42
CA GLU A 179 5.06 1.23 20.60
C GLU A 179 5.45 2.65 20.20
N LEU A 180 6.23 2.81 19.11
CA LEU A 180 6.59 4.13 18.59
C LEU A 180 5.36 4.92 18.11
N GLN A 181 4.37 4.27 17.49
CA GLN A 181 3.10 4.91 17.13
C GLN A 181 2.25 5.27 18.35
N LYS A 182 2.22 4.43 19.39
CA LYS A 182 1.56 4.73 20.67
C LYS A 182 2.25 5.91 21.38
N VAL A 183 3.58 5.94 21.44
CA VAL A 183 4.36 7.07 22.00
C VAL A 183 4.11 8.36 21.23
N PHE A 184 4.05 8.30 19.88
CA PHE A 184 3.66 9.45 19.08
C PHE A 184 2.23 9.94 19.38
N LYS A 185 1.28 9.02 19.59
CA LYS A 185 -0.12 9.35 19.90
C LYS A 185 -0.31 9.93 21.30
N TYR A 186 0.41 9.44 22.31
CA TYR A 186 0.36 9.96 23.68
C TYR A 186 1.17 11.26 23.87
N SER A 187 2.21 11.50 23.06
CA SER A 187 2.99 12.76 23.12
C SER A 187 2.22 14.00 22.64
N VAL A 188 1.10 13.80 21.92
CA VAL A 188 0.23 14.89 21.43
C VAL A 188 -0.79 15.33 22.49
N ASP A 189 -1.10 14.49 23.48
CA ASP A 189 -2.20 14.74 24.44
C ASP A 189 -1.76 15.45 25.74
N GLU A 190 -0.45 15.49 26.05
CA GLU A 190 0.05 16.05 27.31
C GLU A 190 0.38 17.56 27.29
N LYS A 191 0.08 18.28 26.20
CA LYS A 191 0.45 19.70 26.09
C LYS A 191 -0.70 20.66 25.76
N ALA A 192 -1.90 20.34 26.21
CA ALA A 192 -3.09 21.17 25.97
C ALA A 192 -3.79 21.67 27.25
N GLU A 193 -3.08 22.02 28.33
CA GLU A 193 -3.66 22.87 29.39
C GLU A 193 -2.63 23.82 30.03
N ARG A 194 -2.55 25.07 29.54
CA ARG A 194 -2.78 26.28 30.37
C ARG A 194 -2.60 27.59 29.62
N SER A 195 -3.52 28.49 29.96
CA SER A 195 -3.45 29.95 29.97
C SER A 195 -4.01 30.71 28.76
N SER A 196 -5.09 31.43 29.07
CA SER A 196 -5.81 32.43 28.31
C SER A 196 -5.12 33.79 28.39
N LYS A 197 -5.16 34.57 27.29
CA LYS A 197 -5.65 35.97 27.25
C LYS A 197 -5.58 36.57 25.83
N THR A 198 -6.77 36.93 25.35
CA THR A 198 -7.20 38.01 24.44
C THR A 198 -6.14 38.76 23.61
N GLN A 199 -6.27 38.70 22.27
CA GLN A 199 -6.26 39.90 21.40
C GLN A 199 -6.89 39.60 20.03
N LYS A 200 -7.77 40.52 19.57
CA LYS A 200 -8.39 40.52 18.24
C LYS A 200 -7.31 40.70 17.17
N SER A 201 -7.09 39.68 16.34
CA SER A 201 -6.44 39.84 15.04
C SER A 201 -7.25 39.05 14.02
N SER A 202 -7.56 39.67 12.88
CA SER A 202 -8.26 39.07 11.74
C SER A 202 -7.95 37.58 11.58
N SER A 203 -8.95 36.72 11.74
CA SER A 203 -8.82 35.27 11.63
C SER A 203 -8.53 34.87 10.18
N SER A 204 -7.25 34.95 9.81
CA SER A 204 -6.74 34.37 8.56
C SER A 204 -6.94 32.86 8.62
N ILE A 205 -7.36 32.26 7.50
CA ILE A 205 -7.49 30.80 7.33
C ILE A 205 -6.21 30.04 7.75
N SER A 206 -5.05 30.71 7.70
CA SER A 206 -3.76 30.15 8.14
C SER A 206 -3.68 29.88 9.66
N ASN A 207 -4.57 30.48 10.45
CA ASN A 207 -4.64 30.33 11.90
C ASN A 207 -5.55 29.17 12.32
N LEU A 208 -6.16 28.44 11.37
CA LEU A 208 -6.93 27.25 11.69
C LEU A 208 -6.02 26.14 12.27
N PRO A 209 -6.58 25.30 13.18
CA PRO A 209 -5.90 24.11 13.66
C PRO A 209 -5.53 23.16 12.50
N PRO A 210 -4.39 22.45 12.59
CA PRO A 210 -3.96 21.49 11.58
C PRO A 210 -5.02 20.46 11.20
N GLU A 211 -5.82 19.99 12.16
CA GLU A 211 -6.86 18.98 11.98
C GLU A 211 -7.98 19.48 11.07
N VAL A 212 -8.40 20.74 11.28
CA VAL A 212 -9.44 21.39 10.47
C VAL A 212 -8.93 21.63 9.05
N MET A 213 -7.66 22.04 8.92
CA MET A 213 -7.02 22.22 7.61
C MET A 213 -6.88 20.92 6.84
N LEU A 214 -6.51 19.82 7.51
CA LEU A 214 -6.43 18.49 6.89
C LEU A 214 -7.81 17.98 6.45
N ASN A 215 -8.84 18.26 7.24
CA ASN A 215 -10.21 17.93 6.85
C ASN A 215 -10.63 18.70 5.59
N ILE A 216 -10.32 20.00 5.51
CA ILE A 216 -10.56 20.80 4.29
C ILE A 216 -9.78 20.23 3.10
N PHE A 217 -8.49 19.89 3.29
CA PHE A 217 -7.65 19.34 2.23
C PHE A 217 -8.13 17.98 1.73
N SER A 218 -8.82 17.20 2.55
CA SER A 218 -9.36 15.90 2.14
C SER A 218 -10.42 15.98 1.03
N TYR A 219 -11.04 17.15 0.85
CA TYR A 219 -11.99 17.40 -0.24
C TYR A 219 -11.32 17.88 -1.53
N LEU A 220 -10.01 18.10 -1.54
CA LEU A 220 -9.26 18.60 -2.69
C LEU A 220 -8.74 17.45 -3.54
N ASN A 221 -8.70 17.66 -4.86
CA ASN A 221 -8.05 16.73 -5.78
C ASN A 221 -6.51 16.88 -5.70
N PRO A 222 -5.75 15.91 -6.24
CA PRO A 222 -4.29 15.94 -6.26
C PRO A 222 -3.67 17.23 -6.80
N GLN A 223 -4.24 17.80 -7.87
CA GLN A 223 -3.74 19.02 -8.48
C GLN A 223 -3.90 20.24 -7.56
N ASP A 224 -5.03 20.34 -6.87
CA ASP A 224 -5.31 21.43 -5.95
C ASP A 224 -4.50 21.29 -4.65
N LEU A 225 -4.23 20.07 -4.19
CA LEU A 225 -3.28 19.82 -3.10
C LEU A 225 -1.86 20.32 -3.43
N CYS A 226 -1.39 20.09 -4.67
CA CYS A 226 -0.11 20.63 -5.17
C CYS A 226 -0.09 22.16 -5.29
N ARG A 227 -1.25 22.82 -5.37
CA ARG A 227 -1.35 24.29 -5.34
C ARG A 227 -1.35 24.80 -3.91
N CYS A 228 -2.08 24.14 -3.01
CA CYS A 228 -2.12 24.48 -1.59
C CYS A 228 -0.73 24.47 -0.93
N SER A 229 0.15 23.56 -1.35
CA SER A 229 1.52 23.51 -0.85
C SER A 229 2.40 24.69 -1.24
N GLN A 230 2.02 25.47 -2.26
CA GLN A 230 2.78 26.63 -2.71
C GLN A 230 2.39 27.91 -1.93
N VAL A 231 1.36 27.84 -1.09
CA VAL A 231 0.82 29.01 -0.36
C VAL A 231 1.74 29.43 0.79
N ASN A 232 2.16 28.50 1.64
CA ASN A 232 3.13 28.72 2.71
C ASN A 232 3.69 27.38 3.22
N THR A 233 4.73 27.45 4.07
CA THR A 233 5.41 26.27 4.62
C THR A 233 4.50 25.36 5.45
N LYS A 234 3.56 25.93 6.22
CA LYS A 234 2.58 25.18 7.02
C LYS A 234 1.62 24.39 6.13
N TRP A 235 1.11 25.00 5.07
CA TRP A 235 0.22 24.35 4.09
C TRP A 235 0.98 23.31 3.26
N ALA A 236 2.26 23.56 2.94
CA ALA A 236 3.13 22.58 2.30
C ALA A 236 3.27 21.31 3.14
N GLN A 237 3.50 21.44 4.45
CA GLN A 237 3.57 20.29 5.36
C GLN A 237 2.25 19.51 5.41
N LEU A 238 1.12 20.22 5.52
CA LEU A 238 -0.20 19.60 5.62
C LEU A 238 -0.63 18.91 4.32
N ALA A 239 -0.41 19.54 3.16
CA ALA A 239 -0.75 18.98 1.85
C ALA A 239 0.05 17.71 1.52
N LYS A 240 1.24 17.55 2.12
CA LYS A 240 2.09 16.36 2.00
C LYS A 240 1.69 15.22 2.94
N THR A 241 0.64 15.39 3.75
CA THR A 241 0.20 14.33 4.68
C THR A 241 -0.34 13.14 3.90
N GLY A 242 0.25 11.96 4.12
CA GLY A 242 -0.08 10.75 3.35
C GLY A 242 -1.55 10.32 3.41
N SER A 243 -2.31 10.74 4.42
CA SER A 243 -3.76 10.49 4.49
C SER A 243 -4.56 11.13 3.37
N LEU A 244 -4.05 12.20 2.74
CA LEU A 244 -4.71 12.92 1.64
C LEU A 244 -4.53 12.22 0.27
N TRP A 245 -3.63 11.24 0.19
CA TRP A 245 -3.19 10.62 -1.07
C TRP A 245 -3.53 9.11 -1.14
N ARG A 246 -4.36 8.61 -0.21
CA ARG A 246 -4.71 7.19 -0.05
C ARG A 246 -5.22 6.52 -1.34
N HIS A 247 -5.88 7.28 -2.21
CA HIS A 247 -6.48 6.81 -3.45
C HIS A 247 -5.48 6.60 -4.59
N LEU A 248 -4.30 7.24 -4.52
CA LEU A 248 -3.29 7.15 -5.57
C LEU A 248 -2.25 6.07 -5.31
N TYR A 249 -1.96 5.75 -4.04
CA TYR A 249 -0.95 4.74 -3.67
C TYR A 249 -1.34 3.96 -2.40
N PRO A 250 -2.29 3.01 -2.48
CA PRO A 250 -2.82 2.28 -1.32
C PRO A 250 -1.75 1.47 -0.58
N VAL A 251 -0.80 0.89 -1.33
CA VAL A 251 0.24 -0.03 -0.81
C VAL A 251 1.30 0.70 0.03
N LEU A 252 1.65 1.93 -0.34
CA LEU A 252 2.67 2.72 0.37
C LEU A 252 2.11 3.41 1.61
N TRP A 253 0.84 3.83 1.56
CA TRP A 253 0.11 4.30 2.73
C TRP A 253 0.04 3.21 3.82
N ALA A 254 -0.22 1.96 3.44
CA ALA A 254 -0.27 0.82 4.36
C ALA A 254 1.07 0.52 5.07
N ARG A 255 2.19 1.07 4.57
CA ARG A 255 3.55 0.86 5.13
C ARG A 255 4.03 2.00 6.03
N GLY A 256 3.27 3.09 6.16
CA GLY A 256 3.67 4.24 6.98
C GLY A 256 4.89 5.02 6.45
N GLU A 257 5.37 4.72 5.24
CA GLU A 257 6.54 5.39 4.68
C GLU A 257 6.17 6.75 4.08
N SER A 258 6.52 7.81 4.81
CA SER A 258 6.29 9.21 4.38
C SER A 258 7.34 9.71 3.38
N VAL A 259 8.35 8.88 3.07
CA VAL A 259 9.60 9.32 2.41
C VAL A 259 9.44 9.51 0.89
N PHE A 260 8.54 8.74 0.24
CA PHE A 260 8.33 8.85 -1.21
C PHE A 260 7.54 10.10 -1.62
N PHE A 261 6.75 10.67 -0.70
CA PHE A 261 6.04 11.94 -0.93
C PHE A 261 6.99 13.11 -1.16
N PHE A 262 8.24 13.05 -0.67
CA PHE A 262 9.23 14.10 -0.94
C PHE A 262 9.66 14.12 -2.42
N PHE A 263 9.90 12.97 -3.03
CA PHE A 263 10.38 12.90 -4.42
C PHE A 263 9.32 13.29 -5.44
N PHE A 264 8.08 12.82 -5.29
CA PHE A 264 7.01 13.14 -6.25
C PHE A 264 6.61 14.63 -6.19
N PHE A 265 6.64 15.23 -5.00
CA PHE A 265 6.31 16.64 -4.82
C PHE A 265 7.37 17.58 -5.40
N ASP A 266 8.65 17.23 -5.22
CA ASP A 266 9.76 17.96 -5.84
C ASP A 266 9.80 17.75 -7.36
N TYR A 267 9.40 16.58 -7.88
CA TYR A 267 9.30 16.34 -9.32
C TYR A 267 8.12 17.09 -9.97
N CYS A 268 6.97 17.20 -9.31
CA CYS A 268 5.82 17.96 -9.80
C CYS A 268 6.04 19.48 -9.75
N LEU A 269 6.72 20.00 -8.72
CA LEU A 269 7.13 21.41 -8.67
C LEU A 269 8.19 21.74 -9.73
N THR A 270 9.17 20.86 -9.93
CA THR A 270 10.20 21.09 -10.96
C THR A 270 9.63 20.99 -12.37
N LEU A 271 8.72 20.05 -12.68
CA LEU A 271 8.08 19.98 -14.01
C LEU A 271 7.21 21.21 -14.32
N THR A 272 6.48 21.74 -13.34
CA THR A 272 5.65 22.95 -13.54
C THR A 272 6.49 24.21 -13.69
N ILE A 273 7.60 24.32 -12.97
CA ILE A 273 8.55 25.43 -13.14
C ILE A 273 9.30 25.32 -14.47
N TRP A 274 9.76 24.13 -14.87
CA TRP A 274 10.47 23.93 -16.14
C TRP A 274 9.57 24.14 -17.36
N THR A 275 8.31 23.69 -17.32
CA THR A 275 7.34 23.95 -18.40
C THR A 275 7.02 25.44 -18.51
N LEU A 276 6.85 26.16 -17.40
CA LEU A 276 6.62 27.62 -17.44
C LEU A 276 7.85 28.41 -17.91
N VAL A 277 9.05 28.00 -17.52
CA VAL A 277 10.31 28.66 -17.94
C VAL A 277 10.61 28.39 -19.41
N THR A 278 10.41 27.17 -19.91
CA THR A 278 10.63 26.83 -21.33
C THR A 278 9.59 27.48 -22.24
N LEU A 279 8.31 27.55 -21.84
CA LEU A 279 7.27 28.28 -22.58
C LEU A 279 7.49 29.80 -22.58
N SER A 280 8.03 30.37 -21.49
CA SER A 280 8.35 31.80 -21.41
C SER A 280 9.56 32.20 -22.28
N ILE A 281 10.45 31.26 -22.58
CA ILE A 281 11.65 31.50 -23.40
C ILE A 281 11.35 31.24 -24.90
N ALA A 282 10.44 30.33 -25.24
CA ALA A 282 10.22 29.91 -26.62
C ALA A 282 9.21 30.75 -27.43
N SER A 283 8.17 31.35 -26.81
CA SER A 283 7.25 32.26 -27.52
C SER A 283 6.28 32.99 -26.57
N PRO A 284 6.36 34.33 -26.40
CA PRO A 284 5.46 35.08 -25.50
C PRO A 284 3.97 34.99 -25.86
N THR A 285 3.64 34.62 -27.10
CA THR A 285 2.27 34.54 -27.61
C THR A 285 1.56 33.22 -27.31
N LEU A 286 2.29 32.14 -26.94
CA LEU A 286 1.69 30.86 -26.58
C LEU A 286 1.13 30.82 -25.14
N LEU A 287 1.60 31.71 -24.26
CA LEU A 287 1.11 31.83 -22.89
C LEU A 287 -0.37 32.27 -22.83
N LEU A 288 -0.82 33.06 -23.80
CA LEU A 288 -2.20 33.54 -23.88
C LEU A 288 -3.18 32.51 -24.48
N CYS A 289 -2.70 31.52 -25.24
CA CYS A 289 -3.56 30.48 -25.80
C CYS A 289 -3.82 29.33 -24.80
N LEU A 290 -2.88 29.03 -23.91
CA LEU A 290 -3.03 27.96 -22.90
C LEU A 290 -3.89 28.35 -21.70
N SER A 291 -4.11 29.64 -21.45
CA SER A 291 -5.00 30.10 -20.37
C SER A 291 -6.50 29.82 -20.62
N SER A 292 -6.88 29.34 -21.81
CA SER A 292 -8.29 29.26 -22.23
C SER A 292 -8.79 27.87 -22.63
N ARG A 293 -8.00 26.79 -22.51
CA ARG A 293 -8.49 25.42 -22.78
C ARG A 293 -8.09 24.42 -21.69
N ARG A 294 -9.09 23.79 -21.09
CA ARG A 294 -8.94 22.59 -20.24
C ARG A 294 -8.38 21.45 -21.09
N PHE A 295 -7.16 21.02 -20.82
CA PHE A 295 -6.64 19.75 -21.32
C PHE A 295 -6.78 18.68 -20.23
N PRO A 296 -7.39 17.52 -20.52
CA PRO A 296 -7.39 16.38 -19.61
C PRO A 296 -5.99 15.75 -19.55
N PHE A 297 -5.62 15.24 -18.37
CA PHE A 297 -4.29 14.71 -18.02
C PHE A 297 -3.80 13.51 -18.84
N HIS A 298 -4.64 12.94 -19.71
CA HIS A 298 -4.27 11.76 -20.50
C HIS A 298 -3.28 12.08 -21.64
N ASP A 299 -3.27 13.33 -22.14
CA ASP A 299 -2.48 13.70 -23.33
C ASP A 299 -1.07 14.27 -23.00
N LEU A 300 -0.81 14.62 -21.74
CA LEU A 300 0.52 15.08 -21.30
C LEU A 300 1.52 13.94 -21.10
N TYR A 301 1.03 12.70 -20.93
CA TYR A 301 1.88 11.50 -20.85
C TYR A 301 2.43 11.07 -22.22
N LEU A 302 1.73 11.35 -23.32
CA LEU A 302 2.17 10.96 -24.67
C LEU A 302 3.22 11.90 -25.25
N LEU A 303 3.24 13.17 -24.84
CA LEU A 303 4.24 14.15 -25.30
C LEU A 303 5.61 13.99 -24.63
N SER A 304 5.68 13.43 -23.42
CA SER A 304 6.96 13.16 -22.75
C SER A 304 7.66 11.89 -23.26
N LEU A 305 6.91 10.95 -23.85
CA LEU A 305 7.46 9.75 -24.47
C LEU A 305 8.09 10.01 -25.86
N PHE A 306 7.70 11.09 -26.54
CA PHE A 306 8.25 11.44 -27.86
C PHE A 306 9.61 12.17 -27.81
N TYR A 307 10.06 12.59 -26.63
CA TYR A 307 11.35 13.28 -26.45
C TYR A 307 12.40 12.43 -25.70
N LEU A 308 12.10 11.16 -25.49
CA LEU A 308 13.01 10.18 -24.90
C LEU A 308 13.28 8.97 -25.82
N ILE A 309 13.39 9.25 -27.13
CA ILE A 309 14.09 8.42 -28.12
C ILE A 309 15.14 9.32 -28.78
#